data_AF-A0A2S8FP06-F1
#
_entry.id   AF-A0A2S8FP06-F1
#
_cell.length_a   1.000
_cell.length_b   1.000
_cell.length_c   1.000
_cell.angle_alpha   90.00
_cell.angle_beta   90.00
_cell.angle_gamma   90.00
#
_symmetry.space_group_name_H-M   'P 1'
#
loop_
_entity.id
_entity.type
_entity.pdbx_description
1 polymer ?
#
loop_
_entity_poly.entity_id
_entity_poly.type
_entity_poly.pdbx_seq_one_letter_code
_entity_poly.pdbx_strand_id
1 'polypeptide(L)'
;MVSENPWEETVNPFASPESMVQTYRGKSGEYQIVAMRIHGGKVITLPYFCVRCGTKVAEGDELASRVEKKLSWIHPVTVLLIFIAWPVFILVALLTRKKCRVSYSLCSVCCGKRRRLWFVMGLLALIVIGLFGAVLSFERSWPEISAFLAILGAVAVLGIIAAGLRLTGPLTVAWYSNEVFQLKGATPVFLVRAQPDQQEETYSTAVLAEDGRTA
;
A
#
# COMPACT_ATOMS: atom_id res chain seq x y z
N MET A 1 -49.59 -37.95 14.59
CA MET A 1 -48.56 -37.42 15.51
C MET A 1 -47.98 -36.18 14.84
N VAL A 2 -48.57 -35.02 15.10
CA VAL A 2 -48.16 -33.72 14.56
C VAL A 2 -47.69 -32.94 15.79
N SER A 3 -46.42 -32.57 15.84
CA SER A 3 -45.87 -31.77 16.93
C SER A 3 -46.28 -30.31 16.72
N GLU A 4 -47.27 -29.87 17.49
CA GLU A 4 -47.66 -28.47 17.63
C GLU A 4 -46.61 -27.74 18.48
N ASN A 5 -45.66 -27.06 17.83
CA ASN A 5 -44.77 -26.15 18.55
C ASN A 5 -45.26 -24.71 18.27
N PRO A 6 -45.96 -24.05 19.21
CA PRO A 6 -46.62 -22.76 18.99
C PRO A 6 -45.67 -21.56 18.87
N TRP A 7 -44.36 -21.82 18.82
CA TRP A 7 -43.29 -20.81 18.76
C TRP A 7 -42.51 -20.89 17.44
N GLU A 8 -43.11 -21.45 16.38
CA GLU A 8 -42.49 -21.45 15.07
C GLU A 8 -42.28 -20.00 14.61
N GLU A 9 -41.02 -19.56 14.71
CA GLU A 9 -40.60 -18.18 14.46
C GLU A 9 -41.09 -17.77 13.07
N THR A 10 -42.08 -16.86 13.02
CA THR A 10 -42.50 -16.20 11.80
C THR A 10 -41.32 -15.37 11.29
N VAL A 11 -40.54 -15.96 10.38
CA VAL A 11 -39.44 -15.30 9.69
C VAL A 11 -40.00 -14.05 9.00
N ASN A 12 -39.69 -12.88 9.55
CA ASN A 12 -40.20 -11.61 9.04
C ASN A 12 -39.71 -11.38 7.60
N PRO A 13 -40.59 -11.39 6.58
CA PRO A 13 -40.18 -11.27 5.18
C PRO A 13 -39.67 -9.87 4.82
N PHE A 14 -39.84 -8.89 5.71
CA PHE A 14 -39.29 -7.54 5.59
C PHE A 14 -38.08 -7.30 6.49
N ALA A 15 -37.57 -8.31 7.19
CA ALA A 15 -36.29 -8.18 7.88
C ALA A 15 -35.21 -7.87 6.83
N SER A 16 -34.55 -6.72 6.99
CA SER A 16 -33.37 -6.41 6.19
C SER A 16 -32.39 -7.57 6.37
N PRO A 17 -31.78 -8.09 5.29
CA PRO A 17 -30.69 -9.05 5.44
C PRO A 17 -29.68 -8.42 6.39
N GLU A 18 -29.26 -9.18 7.40
CA GLU A 18 -28.18 -8.74 8.27
C GLU A 18 -26.95 -8.52 7.40
N SER A 19 -26.64 -7.26 7.10
CA SER A 19 -25.41 -6.94 6.42
C SER A 19 -24.29 -7.20 7.42
N MET A 20 -23.64 -8.35 7.28
CA MET A 20 -22.51 -8.72 8.12
C MET A 20 -21.32 -7.81 7.77
N VAL A 21 -21.24 -6.65 8.44
CA VAL A 21 -20.12 -5.73 8.26
C VAL A 21 -18.92 -6.28 9.02
N GLN A 22 -18.05 -6.99 8.32
CA GLN A 22 -16.79 -7.48 8.89
C GLN A 22 -15.84 -6.31 9.18
N THR A 23 -15.91 -5.75 10.39
CA THR A 23 -14.92 -4.77 10.86
C THR A 23 -13.71 -5.52 11.43
N TYR A 24 -12.68 -5.73 10.61
CA TYR A 24 -11.41 -6.28 11.08
C TYR A 24 -10.62 -5.20 11.84
N ARG A 25 -10.31 -5.44 13.12
CA ARG A 25 -9.36 -4.63 13.89
C ARG A 25 -8.04 -5.38 13.97
N GLY A 26 -7.15 -5.14 13.01
CA GLY A 26 -5.95 -5.96 12.85
C GLY A 26 -4.97 -5.87 14.02
N LYS A 27 -4.69 -7.01 14.65
CA LYS A 27 -3.57 -7.15 15.59
C LYS A 27 -2.24 -6.94 14.86
N SER A 28 -1.22 -6.51 15.60
CA SER A 28 0.12 -6.26 15.05
C SER A 28 0.73 -7.57 14.52
N GLY A 29 1.06 -7.62 13.22
CA GLY A 29 1.68 -8.78 12.56
C GLY A 29 0.71 -9.63 11.74
N GLU A 30 -0.59 -9.57 12.03
CA GLU A 30 -1.61 -10.29 11.27
C GLU A 30 -1.99 -9.56 9.98
N TYR A 31 -2.41 -10.34 8.99
CA TYR A 31 -2.94 -9.84 7.73
C TYR A 31 -4.06 -10.75 7.22
N GLN A 32 -4.99 -10.16 6.49
CA GLN A 32 -6.07 -10.87 5.81
C GLN A 32 -6.08 -10.47 4.34
N ILE A 33 -6.45 -11.39 3.46
CA ILE A 33 -6.58 -11.11 2.04
C ILE A 33 -8.07 -10.99 1.71
N VAL A 34 -8.52 -9.77 1.41
CA VAL A 34 -9.92 -9.48 1.04
C VAL A 34 -9.93 -8.84 -0.34
N ALA A 35 -10.73 -9.39 -1.27
CA ALA A 35 -10.90 -8.85 -2.62
C ALA A 35 -9.57 -8.52 -3.34
N MET A 36 -8.62 -9.47 -3.34
CA MET A 36 -7.28 -9.31 -3.94
C MET A 36 -6.42 -8.18 -3.33
N ARG A 37 -6.72 -7.75 -2.11
CA ARG A 37 -5.94 -6.76 -1.35
C ARG A 37 -5.53 -7.35 -0.02
N ILE A 38 -4.36 -6.92 0.44
CA ILE A 38 -3.85 -7.32 1.75
C ILE A 38 -4.29 -6.27 2.75
N HIS A 39 -5.10 -6.66 3.72
CA HIS A 39 -5.55 -5.84 4.83
C HIS A 39 -4.71 -6.20 6.05
N GLY A 40 -4.25 -5.20 6.80
CA GLY A 40 -3.52 -5.45 8.04
C GLY A 40 -3.29 -4.18 8.85
N GLY A 41 -2.79 -4.35 10.06
CA GLY A 41 -2.55 -3.24 10.99
C GLY A 41 -1.29 -2.43 10.68
N LYS A 42 -0.75 -1.80 11.73
CA LYS A 42 0.47 -0.96 11.64
C LYS A 42 1.73 -1.76 11.28
N VAL A 43 1.79 -3.03 11.64
CA VAL A 43 2.89 -3.94 11.31
C VAL A 43 2.27 -5.14 10.61
N ILE A 44 2.78 -5.48 9.42
CA ILE A 44 2.28 -6.55 8.57
C ILE A 44 3.45 -7.46 8.21
N THR A 45 3.34 -8.73 8.58
CA THR A 45 4.37 -9.73 8.33
C THR A 45 3.86 -10.69 7.27
N LEU A 46 4.33 -10.52 6.03
CA LEU A 46 3.95 -11.40 4.93
C LEU A 46 4.77 -12.71 4.96
N PRO A 47 4.19 -13.81 4.44
CA PRO A 47 4.81 -15.13 4.44
C PRO A 47 6.02 -15.18 3.50
N TYR A 48 6.77 -16.27 3.57
CA TYR A 48 7.97 -16.54 2.76
C TYR A 48 7.65 -16.89 1.28
N PHE A 49 6.88 -16.02 0.64
CA PHE A 49 6.58 -16.07 -0.79
C PHE A 49 6.95 -14.75 -1.45
N CYS A 50 7.56 -14.85 -2.63
CA CYS A 50 7.87 -13.69 -3.48
C CYS A 50 6.61 -12.89 -3.81
N VAL A 51 6.51 -11.63 -3.36
CA VAL A 51 5.30 -10.79 -3.60
C VAL A 51 5.00 -10.55 -5.09
N ARG A 52 6.03 -10.56 -5.94
CA ARG A 52 5.94 -10.28 -7.38
C ARG A 52 5.72 -11.51 -8.27
N CYS A 53 6.04 -12.69 -7.78
CA CYS A 53 6.08 -13.90 -8.58
C CYS A 53 5.42 -15.12 -7.92
N GLY A 54 5.15 -15.04 -6.62
CA GLY A 54 4.52 -16.09 -5.82
C GLY A 54 5.42 -17.29 -5.51
N THR A 55 6.66 -17.34 -5.99
CA THR A 55 7.58 -18.47 -5.70
C THR A 55 7.90 -18.55 -4.21
N LYS A 56 7.99 -19.77 -3.68
CA LYS A 56 8.45 -20.02 -2.30
C LYS A 56 9.89 -19.55 -2.17
N VAL A 57 10.19 -18.85 -1.09
CA VAL A 57 11.53 -18.37 -0.74
C VAL A 57 11.97 -19.16 0.49
N ALA A 58 13.08 -19.89 0.40
CA ALA A 58 13.61 -20.58 1.57
C ALA A 58 14.31 -19.58 2.49
N GLU A 59 14.26 -19.81 3.81
CA GLU A 59 14.83 -18.92 4.83
C GLU A 59 16.37 -18.85 4.80
N GLY A 60 17.01 -19.78 4.06
CA GLY A 60 18.47 -19.83 3.83
C GLY A 60 18.93 -19.44 2.43
N ASP A 61 18.04 -18.98 1.54
CA ASP A 61 18.46 -18.50 0.23
C ASP A 61 19.16 -17.14 0.38
N GLU A 62 20.50 -17.11 0.39
CA GLU A 62 21.28 -15.86 0.50
C GLU A 62 20.95 -14.83 -0.61
N LEU A 63 20.48 -15.32 -1.75
CA LEU A 63 20.07 -14.51 -2.89
C LEU A 63 18.62 -13.98 -2.77
N ALA A 64 17.82 -14.54 -1.87
CA ALA A 64 16.48 -14.06 -1.58
C ALA A 64 16.52 -13.06 -0.43
N SER A 65 15.92 -11.89 -0.64
CA SER A 65 15.99 -10.79 0.32
C SER A 65 14.67 -10.62 1.02
N ARG A 66 14.71 -10.66 2.37
CA ARG A 66 13.62 -10.18 3.22
C ARG A 66 13.75 -8.67 3.36
N VAL A 67 12.77 -7.95 2.83
CA VAL A 67 12.77 -6.48 2.79
C VAL A 67 11.73 -5.98 3.77
N GLU A 68 12.18 -5.20 4.76
CA GLU A 68 11.29 -4.39 5.58
C GLU A 68 11.09 -3.03 4.91
N LYS A 69 9.83 -2.67 4.63
CA LYS A 69 9.48 -1.39 4.01
C LYS A 69 8.51 -0.62 4.89
N LYS A 70 8.86 0.65 5.14
CA LYS A 70 7.97 1.62 5.77
C LYS A 70 7.11 2.24 4.67
N LEU A 71 5.82 1.97 4.72
CA LEU A 71 4.82 2.56 3.85
C LEU A 71 4.12 3.70 4.59
N SER A 72 3.93 4.83 3.92
CA SER A 72 3.17 5.96 4.47
C SER A 72 1.96 6.25 3.61
N TRP A 73 0.83 6.47 4.25
CA TRP A 73 -0.39 6.97 3.63
C TRP A 73 -0.61 8.43 4.01
N ILE A 74 -0.94 9.23 3.01
CA ILE A 74 -1.30 10.64 3.16
C ILE A 74 -2.73 10.76 2.63
N HIS A 75 -3.55 11.52 3.34
CA HIS A 75 -4.94 11.74 2.95
C HIS A 75 -5.00 12.46 1.59
N PRO A 76 -5.82 12.01 0.63
CA PRO A 76 -5.87 12.59 -0.71
C PRO A 76 -6.25 14.08 -0.70
N VAL A 77 -7.15 14.50 0.20
CA VAL A 77 -7.50 15.92 0.39
C VAL A 77 -6.29 16.77 0.79
N THR A 78 -5.34 16.23 1.55
CA THR A 78 -4.11 16.94 1.91
C THR A 78 -3.28 17.25 0.67
N VAL A 79 -3.31 16.41 -0.37
CA VAL A 79 -2.57 16.67 -1.61
C VAL A 79 -3.08 17.92 -2.33
N LEU A 80 -4.36 18.27 -2.19
CA LEU A 80 -4.94 19.46 -2.81
C LEU A 80 -4.37 20.77 -2.22
N LEU A 81 -3.92 20.74 -0.95
CA LEU A 81 -3.30 21.89 -0.29
C LEU A 81 -2.00 22.37 -0.95
N ILE A 82 -1.34 21.50 -1.75
CA ILE A 82 -0.07 21.84 -2.40
C ILE A 82 -0.20 23.04 -3.35
N PHE A 83 -1.38 23.23 -3.96
CA PHE A 83 -1.63 24.30 -4.92
C PHE A 83 -1.91 25.66 -4.24
N ILE A 84 -2.41 25.64 -3.01
CA ILE A 84 -2.84 26.86 -2.29
C ILE A 84 -1.70 27.36 -1.40
N ALA A 85 -1.08 26.47 -0.64
CA ALA A 85 -0.08 26.82 0.35
C ALA A 85 0.91 25.66 0.54
N TRP A 86 1.92 25.58 -0.33
CA TRP A 86 2.94 24.53 -0.28
C TRP A 86 3.65 24.36 1.08
N PRO A 87 3.90 25.39 1.91
CA PRO A 87 4.52 25.20 3.23
C PRO A 87 3.54 24.57 4.22
N VAL A 88 2.28 25.00 4.19
CA VAL A 88 1.20 24.46 5.03
C VAL A 88 0.94 23.00 4.65
N PHE A 89 0.99 22.67 3.35
CA PHE A 89 0.92 21.30 2.87
C PHE A 89 1.97 20.40 3.53
N ILE A 90 3.23 20.83 3.62
CA ILE A 90 4.30 20.02 4.23
C ILE A 90 4.00 19.75 5.70
N LEU A 91 3.58 20.77 6.46
CA LEU A 91 3.20 20.62 7.87
C LEU A 91 2.03 19.63 8.04
N VAL A 92 0.95 19.83 7.29
CA VAL A 92 -0.24 18.96 7.37
C VAL A 92 0.10 17.54 6.94
N ALA A 93 0.90 17.36 5.88
CA ALA A 93 1.34 16.03 5.43
C ALA A 93 2.18 15.31 6.48
N LEU A 94 3.05 16.02 7.21
CA LEU A 94 3.87 15.44 8.27
C LEU A 94 3.06 15.03 9.50
N LEU A 95 2.00 15.78 9.83
CA LEU A 95 1.09 15.52 10.95
C LEU A 95 0.06 14.42 10.65
N THR A 96 -0.49 14.42 9.42
CA THR A 96 -1.56 13.48 9.02
C THR A 96 -1.05 12.14 8.51
N ARG A 97 0.24 12.02 8.17
CA ARG A 97 0.81 10.77 7.64
C ARG A 97 0.59 9.60 8.60
N LYS A 98 -0.01 8.54 8.09
CA LYS A 98 -0.12 7.25 8.79
C LYS A 98 0.97 6.33 8.25
N LYS A 99 1.67 5.62 9.15
CA LYS A 99 2.81 4.77 8.80
C LYS A 99 2.47 3.31 9.07
N CYS A 100 2.79 2.44 8.12
CA CYS A 100 2.71 0.99 8.22
C CYS A 100 4.09 0.39 7.93
N ARG A 101 4.49 -0.64 8.66
CA ARG A 101 5.71 -1.42 8.40
C ARG A 101 5.31 -2.76 7.81
N VAL A 102 5.81 -3.05 6.61
CA VAL A 102 5.51 -4.31 5.93
C VAL A 102 6.82 -5.05 5.72
N SER A 103 6.91 -6.27 6.25
CA SER A 103 8.01 -7.18 5.94
C SER A 103 7.55 -8.16 4.87
N TYR A 104 8.30 -8.30 3.78
CA TYR A 104 7.99 -9.21 2.70
C TYR A 104 9.25 -9.80 2.06
N SER A 105 9.12 -10.92 1.34
CA SER A 105 10.22 -11.56 0.65
C SER A 105 10.17 -11.33 -0.87
N LEU A 106 11.35 -11.32 -1.48
CA LEU A 106 11.55 -11.28 -2.93
C LEU A 106 12.50 -12.41 -3.34
N CYS A 107 12.18 -13.12 -4.42
CA CYS A 107 13.10 -14.11 -4.98
C CYS A 107 14.32 -13.44 -5.63
N SER A 108 15.39 -14.21 -5.79
CA SER A 108 16.66 -13.79 -6.41
C SER A 108 16.46 -13.17 -7.80
N VAL A 109 15.61 -13.76 -8.64
CA VAL A 109 15.31 -13.27 -10.00
C VAL A 109 14.67 -11.89 -9.95
N CYS A 110 13.66 -11.70 -9.08
CA CYS A 110 12.99 -10.42 -8.93
C CYS A 110 13.91 -9.37 -8.30
N CYS A 111 14.78 -9.78 -7.37
CA CYS A 111 15.80 -8.92 -6.78
C CYS A 111 16.81 -8.44 -7.83
N GLY A 112 17.31 -9.34 -8.68
CA GLY A 112 18.22 -9.02 -9.79
C GLY A 112 17.59 -8.06 -10.81
N LYS A 113 16.34 -8.31 -11.22
CA LYS A 113 15.58 -7.37 -12.09
C LYS A 113 15.45 -5.99 -11.47
N ARG A 114 15.18 -5.92 -10.16
CA ARG A 114 15.08 -4.65 -9.43
C ARG A 114 16.42 -3.93 -9.39
N ARG A 115 17.53 -4.62 -9.10
CA ARG A 115 18.87 -4.04 -9.08
C ARG A 115 19.29 -3.52 -10.46
N ARG A 116 18.99 -4.26 -11.53
CA ARG A 116 19.20 -3.81 -12.92
C ARG A 116 18.39 -2.56 -13.23
N LEU A 117 17.13 -2.49 -12.81
CA LEU A 117 16.30 -1.29 -12.99
C LEU A 117 16.91 -0.09 -12.26
N TRP A 118 17.35 -0.25 -11.01
CA TRP A 118 18.05 0.83 -10.28
C TRP A 118 19.32 1.29 -10.99
N PHE A 119 20.09 0.37 -11.54
CA PHE A 119 21.30 0.70 -12.30
C PHE A 119 20.97 1.52 -13.56
N VAL A 120 19.97 1.08 -14.34
CA VAL A 120 19.52 1.81 -15.54
C VAL A 120 18.98 3.19 -15.19
N MET A 121 18.16 3.29 -14.14
CA MET A 121 17.62 4.57 -13.67
C MET A 121 18.72 5.50 -13.14
N GLY A 122 19.73 4.97 -12.47
CA GLY A 122 20.90 5.72 -12.01
C GLY A 122 21.74 6.26 -13.16
N LEU A 123 21.97 5.43 -14.20
CA LEU A 123 22.67 5.85 -15.41
C LEU A 123 21.89 6.92 -16.19
N LEU A 124 20.57 6.76 -16.32
CA LEU A 124 19.70 7.76 -16.92
C LEU A 124 19.77 9.09 -16.13
N ALA A 125 19.71 9.03 -14.80
CA ALA A 125 19.81 10.21 -13.94
C ALA A 125 21.17 10.92 -14.13
N LEU A 126 22.28 10.18 -14.21
CA LEU A 126 23.60 10.75 -14.48
C LEU A 126 23.67 11.47 -15.83
N ILE A 127 23.09 10.89 -16.89
CA ILE A 127 23.02 11.53 -18.21
C ILE A 127 22.25 12.85 -18.12
N VAL A 128 21.10 12.87 -17.45
CA VAL A 128 20.28 14.09 -17.32
C VAL A 128 21.01 15.14 -16.48
N ILE A 129 21.70 14.76 -15.41
CA ILE A 129 22.52 15.67 -14.61
C ILE A 129 23.69 16.23 -15.44
N GLY A 130 24.34 15.40 -16.25
CA GLY A 130 25.42 15.83 -17.15
C GLY A 130 24.94 16.82 -18.21
N LEU A 131 23.79 16.55 -18.84
CA LEU A 131 23.16 17.47 -19.80
C LEU A 131 22.77 18.79 -19.12
N PHE A 132 22.22 18.72 -17.91
CA PHE A 132 21.89 19.90 -17.12
C PHE A 132 23.13 20.74 -16.80
N GLY A 133 24.23 20.13 -16.36
CA GLY A 133 25.50 20.84 -16.10
C GLY A 133 26.12 21.45 -17.36
N ALA A 134 25.98 20.78 -18.52
CA ALA A 134 26.41 21.33 -19.79
C ALA A 134 25.59 22.59 -20.15
N VAL A 135 24.27 22.56 -20.00
CA VAL A 135 23.39 23.72 -20.26
C VAL A 135 23.74 24.91 -19.37
N LEU A 136 24.01 24.69 -18.09
CA LEU A 136 24.45 25.76 -17.17
C LEU A 136 25.78 26.38 -17.59
N SER A 137 26.67 25.61 -18.22
CA SER A 137 27.96 26.13 -18.70
C SER A 137 27.82 27.08 -19.91
N PHE A 138 26.68 27.05 -20.61
CA PHE A 138 26.37 27.94 -21.74
C PHE A 138 25.64 29.24 -21.32
N GLU A 139 25.47 29.50 -20.01
CA GLU A 139 24.71 30.64 -19.44
C GLU A 139 25.14 32.03 -19.95
N ARG A 140 26.34 32.15 -20.52
CA ARG A 140 26.88 33.45 -20.93
C ARG A 140 26.17 34.09 -22.12
N SER A 141 25.52 33.29 -22.97
CA SER A 141 24.86 33.83 -24.15
C SER A 141 23.44 34.28 -23.82
N TRP A 142 22.53 33.40 -23.41
CA TRP A 142 21.10 33.68 -23.31
C TRP A 142 20.50 33.22 -21.95
N PRO A 143 20.45 34.08 -20.92
CA PRO A 143 20.12 33.70 -19.54
C PRO A 143 18.65 33.28 -19.33
N GLU A 144 17.73 33.81 -20.13
CA GLU A 144 16.30 33.44 -20.08
C GLU A 144 16.08 31.97 -20.47
N ILE A 145 16.77 31.53 -21.54
CA ILE A 145 16.63 30.18 -22.09
C ILE A 145 17.36 29.16 -21.22
N SER A 146 18.52 29.52 -20.64
CA SER A 146 19.21 28.65 -19.69
C SER A 146 18.39 28.43 -18.43
N ALA A 147 17.75 29.47 -17.88
CA ALA A 147 16.89 29.34 -16.71
C ALA A 147 15.69 28.42 -16.95
N PHE A 148 15.03 28.54 -18.11
CA PHE A 148 13.91 27.66 -18.47
C PHE A 148 14.34 26.19 -18.64
N LEU A 149 15.43 25.95 -19.37
CA LEU A 149 16.00 24.61 -19.55
C LEU A 149 16.47 24.01 -18.22
N ALA A 150 16.97 24.84 -17.31
CA ALA A 150 17.37 24.39 -15.99
C ALA A 150 16.15 23.90 -15.18
N ILE A 151 15.06 24.67 -15.13
CA ILE A 151 13.84 24.24 -14.45
C ILE A 151 13.30 22.95 -15.06
N LEU A 152 13.27 22.84 -16.39
CA LEU A 152 12.80 21.64 -17.09
C LEU A 152 13.68 20.42 -16.79
N GLY A 153 15.01 20.59 -16.78
CA GLY A 153 15.97 19.57 -16.38
C GLY A 153 15.76 19.10 -14.94
N ALA A 154 15.56 20.04 -14.00
CA ALA A 154 15.29 19.72 -12.60
C ALA A 154 13.99 18.93 -12.43
N VAL A 155 12.92 19.33 -13.12
CA VAL A 155 11.63 18.61 -13.12
C VAL A 155 11.80 17.22 -13.73
N ALA A 156 12.56 17.07 -14.81
CA ALA A 156 12.83 15.77 -15.43
C ALA A 156 13.61 14.83 -14.48
N VAL A 157 14.64 15.32 -13.80
CA VAL A 157 15.39 14.55 -12.79
C VAL A 157 14.48 14.10 -11.65
N LEU A 158 13.68 15.02 -11.09
CA LEU A 158 12.72 14.70 -10.03
C LEU A 158 11.68 13.67 -10.51
N GLY A 159 11.21 13.79 -11.76
CA GLY A 159 10.30 12.84 -12.39
C GLY A 159 10.89 11.44 -12.51
N ILE A 160 12.14 11.33 -12.96
CA ILE A 160 12.88 10.06 -13.08
C ILE A 160 13.06 9.41 -11.70
N ILE A 161 13.47 10.18 -10.69
CA ILE A 161 13.64 9.67 -9.32
C ILE A 161 12.30 9.20 -8.75
N ALA A 162 11.24 10.00 -8.90
CA ALA A 162 9.90 9.64 -8.45
C ALA A 162 9.35 8.40 -9.15
N ALA A 163 9.56 8.27 -10.46
CA ALA A 163 9.18 7.11 -11.25
C ALA A 163 9.95 5.86 -10.79
N GLY A 164 11.27 5.98 -10.58
CA GLY A 164 12.10 4.88 -10.05
C GLY A 164 11.62 4.40 -8.69
N LEU A 165 11.30 5.32 -7.78
CA LEU A 165 10.76 4.99 -6.45
C LEU A 165 9.40 4.27 -6.52
N ARG A 166 8.52 4.66 -7.45
CA ARG A 166 7.22 4.01 -7.64
C ARG A 166 7.34 2.64 -8.30
N LEU A 167 8.09 2.54 -9.39
CA LEU A 167 8.22 1.31 -10.20
C LEU A 167 8.98 0.20 -9.49
N THR A 168 9.84 0.55 -8.53
CA THR A 168 10.66 -0.44 -7.80
C THR A 168 9.98 -0.98 -6.54
N GLY A 169 8.85 -0.40 -6.12
CA GLY A 169 8.08 -0.83 -4.96
C GLY A 169 6.97 -1.81 -5.35
N PRO A 170 7.04 -3.10 -4.98
CA PRO A 170 5.98 -4.06 -5.30
C PRO A 170 4.70 -3.79 -4.51
N LEU A 171 4.80 -3.14 -3.35
CA LEU A 171 3.66 -2.84 -2.48
C LEU A 171 3.50 -1.34 -2.31
N THR A 172 2.25 -0.90 -2.43
CA THR A 172 1.79 0.47 -2.20
C THR A 172 0.53 0.44 -1.34
N VAL A 173 0.33 1.48 -0.52
CA VAL A 173 -0.91 1.62 0.24
C VAL A 173 -1.98 2.19 -0.69
N ALA A 174 -3.09 1.48 -0.83
CA ALA A 174 -4.25 1.95 -1.59
C ALA A 174 -5.12 2.85 -0.73
N TRP A 175 -5.42 2.40 0.50
CA TRP A 175 -6.38 3.03 1.39
C TRP A 175 -6.03 2.77 2.85
N TYR A 176 -6.52 3.63 3.73
CA TYR A 176 -6.44 3.48 5.17
C TYR A 176 -7.81 3.82 5.77
N SER A 177 -8.37 2.90 6.55
CA SER A 177 -9.65 3.08 7.25
C SER A 177 -9.63 2.31 8.57
N ASN A 178 -10.18 2.87 9.64
CA ASN A 178 -10.38 2.18 10.92
C ASN A 178 -9.14 1.41 11.43
N GLU A 179 -7.96 2.05 11.38
CA GLU A 179 -6.67 1.46 11.76
C GLU A 179 -6.15 0.31 10.86
N VAL A 180 -6.87 -0.01 9.77
CA VAL A 180 -6.49 -1.02 8.78
C VAL A 180 -5.90 -0.36 7.54
N PHE A 181 -4.72 -0.84 7.14
CA PHE A 181 -4.08 -0.50 5.88
C PHE A 181 -4.49 -1.50 4.80
N GLN A 182 -4.92 -0.99 3.65
CA GLN A 182 -5.14 -1.79 2.45
C GLN A 182 -3.93 -1.64 1.53
N LEU A 183 -3.21 -2.73 1.28
CA LEU A 183 -2.06 -2.78 0.40
C LEU A 183 -2.46 -3.33 -0.97
N LYS A 184 -1.91 -2.73 -2.02
CA LYS A 184 -2.02 -3.17 -3.42
C LYS A 184 -0.64 -3.39 -4.05
N GLY A 185 -0.62 -4.18 -5.13
CA GLY A 185 0.58 -4.45 -5.94
C GLY A 185 1.17 -5.86 -5.77
N ALA A 186 0.61 -6.66 -4.85
CA ALA A 186 0.89 -8.09 -4.81
C ALA A 186 0.28 -8.82 -6.03
N THR A 187 0.96 -9.87 -6.46
CA THR A 187 0.55 -10.68 -7.62
C THR A 187 -0.59 -11.60 -7.22
N PRO A 188 -1.58 -11.91 -8.08
CA PRO A 188 -2.66 -12.85 -7.72
C PRO A 188 -2.14 -14.22 -7.26
N VAL A 189 -1.06 -14.72 -7.88
CA VAL A 189 -0.40 -15.98 -7.47
C VAL A 189 0.11 -15.91 -6.04
N PHE A 190 0.66 -14.77 -5.63
CA PHE A 190 1.07 -14.56 -4.24
C PHE A 190 -0.15 -14.51 -3.33
N LEU A 191 -1.21 -13.79 -3.71
CA LEU A 191 -2.41 -13.63 -2.89
C LEU A 191 -3.10 -14.96 -2.60
N VAL A 192 -3.22 -15.83 -3.60
CA VAL A 192 -3.79 -17.18 -3.43
C VAL A 192 -2.94 -18.03 -2.49
N ARG A 193 -1.61 -17.97 -2.59
CA ARG A 193 -0.69 -18.76 -1.74
C ARG A 193 -0.48 -18.18 -0.35
N ALA A 194 -0.70 -16.88 -0.21
CA ALA A 194 -0.55 -16.16 1.04
C ALA A 194 -1.87 -16.10 1.81
N GLN A 195 -2.96 -16.67 1.32
CA GLN A 195 -4.13 -16.88 2.17
C GLN A 195 -3.67 -17.81 3.30
N PRO A 196 -3.64 -17.34 4.56
CA PRO A 196 -3.53 -18.28 5.67
C PRO A 196 -4.71 -19.24 5.52
N ASP A 197 -4.52 -20.53 5.80
CA ASP A 197 -5.64 -21.45 6.01
C ASP A 197 -6.50 -20.82 7.11
N GLN A 198 -7.54 -20.09 6.71
CA GLN A 198 -8.48 -19.46 7.63
C GLN A 198 -9.33 -20.60 8.16
N GLN A 199 -8.88 -21.27 9.21
CA GLN A 199 -9.83 -21.91 10.12
C GLN A 199 -10.75 -20.79 10.61
N GLU A 200 -12.02 -20.92 10.24
CA GLU A 200 -13.15 -20.07 10.58
C GLU A 200 -13.29 -19.97 12.11
N GLU A 201 -12.57 -19.05 12.76
CA GLU A 201 -13.07 -18.50 14.01
C GLU A 201 -13.85 -17.24 13.67
N THR A 202 -15.06 -17.49 13.17
CA THR A 202 -16.12 -16.50 12.99
C THR A 202 -16.54 -16.02 14.38
N TYR A 203 -15.81 -15.06 14.95
CA TYR A 203 -16.29 -14.35 16.13
C TYR A 203 -17.49 -13.50 15.72
N SER A 204 -18.67 -14.10 15.82
CA SER A 204 -19.95 -13.41 15.75
C SER A 204 -20.04 -12.48 16.95
N THR A 205 -19.57 -11.25 16.79
CA THR A 205 -20.02 -10.17 17.65
C THR A 205 -21.44 -9.84 17.21
N ALA A 206 -22.43 -10.48 17.84
CA ALA A 206 -23.80 -10.00 17.79
C ALA A 206 -23.75 -8.53 18.26
N VAL A 207 -23.96 -7.60 17.32
CA VAL A 207 -24.24 -6.21 17.67
C VAL A 207 -25.63 -6.27 18.29
N LEU A 208 -25.68 -6.42 19.62
CA LEU A 208 -26.91 -6.24 20.37
C LEU A 208 -27.40 -4.83 20.02
N ALA A 209 -28.54 -4.76 19.33
CA ALA A 209 -29.27 -3.52 19.21
C ALA A 209 -29.52 -3.02 20.63
N GLU A 210 -28.95 -1.86 20.96
CA GLU A 210 -29.33 -1.08 22.13
C GLU A 210 -30.77 -0.59 21.93
N ASP A 211 -31.73 -1.50 22.01
CA ASP A 211 -33.15 -1.15 22.10
C ASP A 211 -33.40 -0.62 23.51
N GLY A 212 -33.16 0.68 23.68
CA GLY A 212 -33.44 1.44 24.88
C GLY A 212 -34.94 1.57 25.17
N ARG A 213 -35.55 0.49 25.68
CA ARG A 213 -36.87 0.51 26.32
C ARG A 213 -36.73 0.27 27.82
N THR A 214 -36.74 1.36 28.58
CA THR A 214 -37.08 1.34 30.01
C THR A 214 -38.58 1.15 30.16
N ALA A 215 -38.97 0.24 31.06
CA ALA A 215 -40.34 0.03 31.52
C ALA A 215 -40.93 1.27 32.20
#